data_AF-A0A8W8LFC8-F1
#
_entry.id   AF-A0A8W8LFC8-F1
#
_cell.length_a   1.000
_cell.length_b   1.000
_cell.length_c   1.000
_cell.angle_alpha   90.00
_cell.angle_beta   90.00
_cell.angle_gamma   90.00
#
_symmetry.space_group_name_H-M   'P 1'
#
loop_
_entity.id
_entity.type
_entity.pdbx_description
1 polymer ?
#
loop_
_entity_poly.entity_id
_entity_poly.type
_entity_poly.pdbx_seq_one_letter_code
_entity_poly.pdbx_strand_id
1 'polypeptide(L)'
;MTNGYRLDNFTTEIISDIGVHSCIKECLLRKPHCQSINYNTQHFQCGINSRRADDIEFDGVQDYNSIFDNVWNASRETLGNCKDAMCSPLQRCVTMKSNNVCISTACPKGFYGKEGQCLPCHVGQYNDGSKQWCSYCPPGSYNDQTGSSFCQPCPPGTYQTKLGSLTCSKCSVGSYQDNTGQTGCKLCPVGMYQANTGQGSCIPCDTGTYQHNSGSTACSQCRVGTYQSNTGQASCLSCAPGSYQDTVGMSSCKPCQPGSHQSHWEQTQCTACTRNWYQDQPGQSFCKQCSGYQCVNTAKTQCIGLTAIQYSWCTSKQFVGYMRFHQCKQHCLNLGSSCHGVIYPRNYENWCYWCPSAQQAYSGNSNYWDLTMCV
;
A
#
# COMPACT_ATOMS: atom_id res chain seq x y z
N MET A 1 43.42 29.55 22.47
CA MET A 1 42.14 29.63 21.75
C MET A 1 41.74 28.22 21.38
N THR A 2 40.52 27.88 21.77
CA THR A 2 39.81 26.60 21.71
C THR A 2 39.94 25.89 20.36
N ASN A 3 40.59 24.72 20.35
CA ASN A 3 40.40 23.73 19.29
C ASN A 3 38.98 23.17 19.45
N GLY A 4 38.01 23.77 18.78
CA GLY A 4 36.70 23.17 18.60
C GLY A 4 36.86 21.90 17.78
N TYR A 5 36.47 20.75 18.35
CA TYR A 5 36.48 19.48 17.63
C TYR A 5 35.40 19.51 16.54
N ARG A 6 35.83 19.54 15.28
CA ARG A 6 34.99 19.20 14.13
C ARG A 6 35.17 17.69 13.92
N LEU A 7 34.06 16.95 13.98
CA LEU A 7 34.05 15.49 13.81
C LEU A 7 34.52 15.13 12.41
N ASP A 8 35.78 14.71 12.28
CA ASP A 8 36.26 13.81 11.23
C ASP A 8 37.49 13.03 11.75
N ASN A 9 37.36 11.70 11.73
CA ASN A 9 38.36 10.63 11.93
C ASN A 9 39.30 10.67 13.17
N PHE A 10 39.03 9.72 14.08
CA PHE A 10 39.74 9.31 15.31
C PHE A 10 41.29 9.37 15.21
N THR A 11 42.05 9.75 16.26
CA THR A 11 42.30 8.97 17.50
C THR A 11 42.87 9.83 18.66
N THR A 12 42.50 9.54 19.92
CA THR A 12 43.35 9.63 21.13
C THR A 12 42.65 9.00 22.36
N GLU A 13 42.91 7.70 22.48
CA GLU A 13 42.70 6.64 23.48
C GLU A 13 42.11 6.93 24.90
N ILE A 14 40.89 6.40 25.07
CA ILE A 14 40.30 5.72 26.26
C ILE A 14 39.77 6.61 27.40
N ILE A 15 40.54 7.57 27.95
CA ILE A 15 40.08 8.37 29.12
C ILE A 15 39.28 9.61 28.68
N SER A 16 39.71 10.23 27.58
CA SER A 16 38.96 11.28 26.89
C SER A 16 37.57 10.76 26.46
N ASP A 17 37.47 9.50 26.03
CA ASP A 17 36.25 8.92 25.45
C ASP A 17 35.07 8.83 26.44
N ILE A 18 35.32 8.58 27.73
CA ILE A 18 34.27 8.43 28.75
C ILE A 18 33.60 9.77 29.05
N GLY A 19 34.40 10.77 29.43
CA GLY A 19 33.86 12.09 29.75
C GLY A 19 33.32 12.81 28.52
N VAL A 20 33.93 12.61 27.35
CA VAL A 20 33.36 13.08 26.07
C VAL A 20 32.03 12.40 25.77
N HIS A 21 31.88 11.08 25.95
CA HIS A 21 30.60 10.39 25.73
C HIS A 21 29.49 10.87 26.67
N SER A 22 29.80 11.04 27.97
CA SER A 22 28.85 11.60 28.94
C SER A 22 28.44 13.03 28.58
N CYS A 23 29.39 13.85 28.13
CA CYS A 23 29.16 15.22 27.67
C CYS A 23 28.28 15.27 26.40
N ILE A 24 28.54 14.39 25.42
CA ILE A 24 27.73 14.22 24.22
C ILE A 24 26.30 13.79 24.59
N LYS A 25 26.15 12.86 25.55
CA LYS A 25 24.84 12.38 26.02
C LYS A 25 23.99 13.52 26.58
N GLU A 26 24.55 14.33 27.48
CA GLU A 26 23.85 15.49 28.05
C GLU A 26 23.44 16.50 26.97
N CYS A 27 24.32 16.74 25.99
CA CYS A 27 24.01 17.59 24.85
C CYS A 27 22.85 17.03 23.99
N LEU A 28 22.84 15.72 23.71
CA LEU A 28 21.79 15.07 22.92
C LEU A 28 20.43 15.08 23.64
N LEU A 29 20.41 14.90 24.96
CA LEU A 29 19.20 14.97 25.77
C LEU A 29 18.58 16.38 25.79
N ARG A 30 19.40 17.42 25.63
CA ARG A 30 18.97 18.83 25.64
C ARG A 30 18.66 19.39 24.25
N LYS A 31 18.55 18.57 23.20
CA LYS A 31 18.10 19.05 21.88
C LYS A 31 16.65 19.56 21.95
N PRO A 32 16.34 20.68 21.27
CA PRO A 32 17.13 21.38 20.26
C PRO A 32 18.14 22.41 20.79
N HIS A 33 18.29 22.57 22.10
CA HIS A 33 19.05 23.67 22.72
C HIS A 33 20.56 23.47 22.72
N CYS A 34 21.08 22.24 22.63
CA CYS A 34 22.52 22.02 22.49
C CYS A 34 22.96 21.94 21.01
N GLN A 35 23.97 22.74 20.63
CA GLN A 35 24.58 22.69 19.31
C GLN A 35 25.96 22.04 19.28
N SER A 36 26.77 22.24 20.33
CA SER A 36 28.11 21.68 20.43
C SER A 36 28.51 21.48 21.90
N ILE A 37 29.54 20.67 22.09
CA ILE A 37 30.17 20.48 23.39
C ILE A 37 31.59 21.05 23.38
N ASN A 38 32.05 21.49 24.54
CA ASN A 38 33.44 21.82 24.79
C ASN A 38 33.92 20.97 25.96
N TYR A 39 34.77 20.00 25.68
CA TYR A 39 35.28 19.09 26.69
C TYR A 39 36.72 19.44 27.04
N ASN A 40 36.94 19.86 28.29
CA ASN A 40 38.28 20.11 28.79
C ASN A 40 38.92 18.78 29.22
N THR A 41 39.86 18.28 28.43
CA THR A 41 40.57 17.02 28.70
C THR A 41 41.54 17.10 29.87
N GLN A 42 41.94 18.30 30.31
CA GLN A 42 42.82 18.52 31.46
C GLN A 42 42.06 18.59 32.78
N HIS A 43 40.82 19.08 32.75
CA HIS A 43 39.98 19.27 33.94
C HIS A 43 38.76 18.36 33.98
N PHE A 44 38.58 17.48 32.98
CA PHE A 44 37.42 16.59 32.82
C PHE A 44 36.08 17.32 32.93
N GLN A 45 36.02 18.55 32.42
CA GLN A 45 34.85 19.41 32.50
C GLN A 45 34.12 19.47 31.15
N CYS A 46 32.80 19.28 31.20
CA CYS A 46 31.92 19.40 30.05
C CYS A 46 31.24 20.78 30.03
N GLY A 47 31.46 21.55 28.97
CA GLY A 47 30.67 22.74 28.63
C GLY A 47 29.69 22.43 27.50
N ILE A 48 28.43 22.84 27.64
CA ILE A 48 27.37 22.65 26.64
C ILE A 48 27.05 24.01 26.01
N ASN A 49 27.22 24.15 24.69
CA ASN A 49 26.93 25.40 23.99
C ASN A 49 25.47 25.44 23.50
N SER A 50 24.74 26.52 23.85
CA SER A 50 23.35 26.76 23.45
C SER A 50 23.19 27.91 22.45
N ARG A 51 22.05 27.98 21.74
CA ARG A 51 21.75 29.03 20.73
C ARG A 51 21.42 30.42 21.30
N ARG A 52 21.21 30.56 22.61
CA ARG A 52 20.93 31.87 23.20
C ARG A 52 22.25 32.58 23.50
N ALA A 53 22.40 33.78 22.95
CA ALA A 53 23.57 34.65 23.09
C ALA A 53 23.59 35.41 24.43
N ASP A 54 22.73 34.97 25.36
CA ASP A 54 22.40 35.59 26.61
C ASP A 54 22.99 34.72 27.74
N ASP A 55 24.22 35.06 28.10
CA ASP A 55 24.91 34.91 29.39
C ASP A 55 24.20 34.04 30.45
N ILE A 56 24.13 32.73 30.24
CA ILE A 56 23.93 31.79 31.35
C ILE A 56 25.31 31.38 31.82
N GLU A 57 25.65 31.96 32.97
CA GLU A 57 26.76 31.64 33.83
C GLU A 57 26.91 30.12 34.00
N PHE A 58 28.17 29.74 34.20
CA PHE A 58 28.72 28.40 34.32
C PHE A 58 27.99 27.53 35.38
N ASP A 59 26.80 27.01 35.07
CA ASP A 59 26.25 25.87 35.78
C ASP A 59 27.01 24.63 35.31
N GLY A 60 28.16 24.42 35.95
CA GLY A 60 28.91 23.18 35.84
C GLY A 60 27.95 22.03 36.08
N VAL A 61 27.68 21.26 35.02
CA VAL A 61 27.05 19.96 35.19
C VAL A 61 28.04 19.16 36.03
N GLN A 62 27.70 18.95 37.30
CA GLN A 62 28.50 18.09 38.16
C GLN A 62 28.58 16.73 37.47
N ASP A 63 29.78 16.43 36.99
CA ASP A 63 30.11 15.14 36.45
C ASP A 63 29.87 14.11 37.55
N TYR A 64 29.19 13.02 37.23
CA TYR A 64 29.00 11.88 38.14
C TYR A 64 30.31 11.07 38.24
N ASN A 65 31.44 11.75 38.39
CA ASN A 65 32.79 11.22 38.37
C ASN A 65 33.51 11.41 39.70
N SER A 66 32.84 11.10 40.82
CA SER A 66 33.50 10.96 42.13
C SER A 66 34.50 9.77 42.19
N ILE A 67 34.68 9.05 41.07
CA ILE A 67 35.55 7.87 40.97
C ILE A 67 36.91 8.21 40.32
N PHE A 68 37.01 9.25 39.47
CA PHE A 68 38.21 9.45 38.62
C PHE A 68 39.22 10.49 39.12
N ASP A 69 38.83 11.44 39.97
CA ASP A 69 39.78 12.35 40.65
C ASP A 69 40.82 11.59 41.50
N ASN A 70 40.47 10.37 41.91
CA ASN A 70 41.34 9.48 42.67
C ASN A 70 42.33 8.68 41.79
N VAL A 71 42.07 8.53 40.49
CA VAL A 71 42.89 7.69 39.58
C VAL A 71 44.02 8.50 38.94
N TRP A 72 43.82 9.78 38.59
CA TRP A 72 44.83 10.60 37.92
C TRP A 72 45.96 11.07 38.84
N ASN A 73 45.67 11.35 40.11
CA ASN A 73 46.64 11.84 41.10
C ASN A 73 47.68 10.79 41.58
N ALA A 74 47.64 9.57 41.04
CA ALA A 74 48.52 8.45 41.42
C ALA A 74 49.65 8.13 40.41
N SER A 75 49.70 8.78 39.24
CA SER A 75 50.66 8.42 38.16
C SER A 75 52.02 9.13 38.22
N ARG A 76 52.26 9.98 39.22
CA ARG A 76 53.60 10.53 39.51
C ARG A 76 53.90 10.40 40.99
N GLU A 77 54.39 9.23 41.39
CA GLU A 77 55.54 9.03 42.29
C GLU A 77 55.54 7.61 42.88
N THR A 78 56.69 6.95 42.75
CA THR A 78 57.13 5.70 43.37
C THR A 78 56.41 4.39 43.03
N LEU A 79 57.16 3.53 42.31
CA LEU A 79 57.00 2.09 42.20
C LEU A 79 56.74 1.44 43.58
N GLY A 80 55.52 0.97 43.80
CA GLY A 80 55.16 0.15 44.96
C GLY A 80 54.62 -1.21 44.51
N ASN A 81 55.35 -2.28 44.87
CA ASN A 81 55.05 -3.72 45.08
C ASN A 81 53.67 -4.36 44.75
N CYS A 82 52.85 -3.83 43.86
CA CYS A 82 51.59 -4.45 43.46
C CYS A 82 51.88 -5.60 42.48
N LYS A 83 51.52 -6.84 42.85
CA LYS A 83 51.57 -7.99 41.94
C LYS A 83 50.15 -8.40 41.59
N ASP A 84 49.86 -8.59 40.29
CA ASP A 84 48.56 -9.09 39.81
C ASP A 84 48.16 -10.42 40.46
N ALA A 85 49.13 -11.21 40.95
CA ALA A 85 48.93 -12.43 41.73
C ALA A 85 48.26 -12.24 43.10
N MET A 86 48.15 -11.00 43.60
CA MET A 86 47.44 -10.66 44.84
C MET A 86 45.95 -10.34 44.60
N CYS A 87 45.52 -10.34 43.34
CA CYS A 87 44.18 -10.00 42.90
C CYS A 87 43.50 -11.20 42.23
N SER A 88 42.17 -11.16 42.10
CA SER A 88 41.42 -12.20 41.39
C SER A 88 41.86 -12.27 39.92
N PRO A 89 41.66 -13.40 39.20
CA PRO A 89 42.10 -13.54 37.80
C PRO A 89 41.58 -12.48 36.81
N LEU A 90 40.51 -11.75 37.18
CA LEU A 90 39.89 -10.67 36.40
C LEU A 90 40.27 -9.27 36.90
N GLN A 91 41.26 -9.16 37.78
CA GLN A 91 41.69 -7.93 38.41
C GLN A 91 43.19 -7.68 38.16
N ARG A 92 43.58 -6.41 38.09
CA ARG A 92 44.99 -5.99 38.14
C ARG A 92 45.22 -5.11 39.34
N CYS A 93 46.45 -5.18 39.82
CA CYS A 93 46.88 -4.48 41.00
C CYS A 93 47.35 -3.08 40.61
N VAL A 94 46.69 -2.03 41.12
CA VAL A 94 47.10 -0.63 40.97
C VAL A 94 47.56 -0.08 42.31
N THR A 95 48.76 0.50 42.32
CA THR A 95 49.36 1.16 43.49
C THR A 95 48.76 2.56 43.65
N MET A 96 48.10 2.83 44.77
CA MET A 96 47.63 4.17 45.16
C MET A 96 48.49 4.74 46.30
N LYS A 97 48.47 6.06 46.50
CA LYS A 97 49.32 6.79 47.49
C LYS A 97 49.27 6.24 48.92
N SER A 98 48.23 5.50 49.30
CA SER A 98 48.07 4.94 50.64
C SER A 98 47.81 3.44 50.70
N ASN A 99 47.55 2.73 49.58
CA ASN A 99 47.30 1.29 49.55
C ASN A 99 47.38 0.70 48.11
N ASN A 100 47.60 -0.61 48.01
CA ASN A 100 47.42 -1.38 46.77
C ASN A 100 45.94 -1.74 46.59
N VAL A 101 45.35 -1.49 45.43
CA VAL A 101 43.94 -1.79 45.13
C VAL A 101 43.85 -2.73 43.91
N CYS A 102 43.08 -3.81 44.06
CA CYS A 102 42.73 -4.69 42.95
C CYS A 102 41.57 -4.09 42.16
N ILE A 103 41.85 -3.55 40.97
CA ILE A 103 40.82 -3.06 40.06
C ILE A 103 40.43 -4.16 39.08
N SER A 104 39.14 -4.35 38.82
CA SER A 104 38.71 -5.28 37.76
C SER A 104 39.22 -4.77 36.41
N THR A 105 39.93 -5.61 35.67
CA THR A 105 40.55 -5.22 34.40
C THR A 105 39.90 -5.80 33.17
N ALA A 106 39.00 -6.77 33.36
CA ALA A 106 38.04 -7.17 32.33
C ALA A 106 36.85 -7.83 33.03
N CYS A 107 35.71 -7.14 33.05
CA CYS A 107 34.46 -7.82 33.37
C CYS A 107 34.02 -8.66 32.17
N PRO A 108 33.34 -9.81 32.40
CA PRO A 108 32.75 -10.58 31.32
C PRO A 108 31.81 -9.72 30.47
N LYS A 109 31.57 -10.14 29.22
CA LYS A 109 30.63 -9.42 28.35
C LYS A 109 29.27 -9.24 29.04
N GLY A 110 28.71 -8.06 28.90
CA GLY A 110 27.48 -7.63 29.55
C GLY A 110 27.65 -7.07 30.96
N PHE A 111 28.87 -7.00 31.49
CA PHE A 111 29.15 -6.46 32.82
C PHE A 111 30.15 -5.29 32.74
N TYR A 112 30.11 -4.40 33.72
CA TYR A 112 31.05 -3.28 33.89
C TYR A 112 31.65 -3.28 35.29
N GLY A 113 32.85 -2.71 35.43
CA GLY A 113 33.58 -2.68 36.69
C GLY A 113 33.15 -1.50 37.56
N LYS A 114 32.74 -1.74 38.81
CA LYS A 114 32.53 -0.72 39.84
C LYS A 114 33.06 -1.23 41.18
N GLU A 115 33.97 -0.48 41.81
CA GLU A 115 34.53 -0.80 43.15
C GLU A 115 35.12 -2.22 43.25
N GLY A 116 35.77 -2.70 42.17
CA GLY A 116 36.38 -4.05 42.13
C GLY A 116 35.40 -5.20 41.89
N GLN A 117 34.11 -4.91 41.72
CA GLN A 117 33.05 -5.87 41.38
C GLN A 117 32.58 -5.70 39.92
N CYS A 118 32.08 -6.79 39.32
CA CYS A 118 31.44 -6.74 38.01
C CYS A 118 29.92 -6.66 38.17
N LEU A 119 29.34 -5.52 37.77
CA LEU A 119 27.91 -5.28 37.80
C LEU A 119 27.32 -5.46 36.39
N PRO A 120 26.12 -6.05 36.24
CA PRO A 120 25.50 -6.23 34.93
C PRO A 120 25.09 -4.89 34.32
N CYS A 121 25.19 -4.76 33.00
CA CYS A 121 24.62 -3.63 32.28
C CYS A 121 23.11 -3.59 32.48
N HIS A 122 22.56 -2.41 32.69
CA HIS A 122 21.10 -2.26 32.77
C HIS A 122 20.45 -2.44 31.41
N VAL A 123 19.14 -2.64 31.41
CA VAL A 123 18.33 -2.68 30.18
C VAL A 123 18.54 -1.40 29.36
N GLY A 124 18.49 -1.51 28.04
CA GLY A 124 18.85 -0.45 27.10
C GLY A 124 20.35 -0.22 26.96
N GLN A 125 21.20 -0.98 27.65
CA GLN A 125 22.66 -0.89 27.55
C GLN A 125 23.30 -2.25 27.23
N TYR A 126 24.52 -2.24 26.72
CA TYR A 126 25.30 -3.44 26.42
C TYR A 126 26.78 -3.24 26.70
N ASN A 127 27.52 -4.33 26.87
CA ASN A 127 28.97 -4.33 26.84
C ASN A 127 29.50 -5.59 26.12
N ASP A 128 30.15 -5.42 24.97
CA ASP A 128 30.71 -6.53 24.19
C ASP A 128 32.04 -7.07 24.76
N GLY A 129 32.52 -6.50 25.87
CA GLY A 129 33.80 -6.81 26.51
C GLY A 129 34.95 -5.95 26.02
N SER A 130 34.72 -5.03 25.07
CA SER A 130 35.75 -4.10 24.57
C SER A 130 35.95 -2.88 25.47
N LYS A 131 35.01 -2.61 26.39
CA LYS A 131 35.00 -1.43 27.26
C LYS A 131 34.83 -1.82 28.72
N GLN A 132 35.27 -0.94 29.62
CA GLN A 132 35.04 -1.12 31.07
C GLN A 132 33.69 -0.56 31.56
N TRP A 133 32.89 0.02 30.67
CA TRP A 133 31.57 0.61 30.95
C TRP A 133 30.51 0.15 29.94
N CYS A 134 29.24 0.21 30.36
CA CYS A 134 28.10 -0.11 29.49
C CYS A 134 27.81 1.02 28.50
N SER A 135 27.59 0.65 27.23
CA SER A 135 27.18 1.56 26.17
C SER A 135 25.67 1.46 25.94
N TYR A 136 25.00 2.56 25.59
CA TYR A 136 23.57 2.52 25.25
C TYR A 136 23.34 1.87 23.88
N CYS A 137 22.21 1.20 23.72
CA CYS A 137 21.81 0.69 22.42
C CYS A 137 21.65 1.84 21.41
N PRO A 138 22.31 1.78 20.24
CA PRO A 138 22.13 2.80 19.21
C PRO A 138 20.71 2.74 18.60
N PRO A 139 20.24 3.83 17.97
CA PRO A 139 19.00 3.82 17.20
C PRO A 139 18.96 2.65 16.21
N GLY A 140 17.77 2.08 16.03
CA GLY A 140 17.57 0.85 15.27
C GLY A 140 17.78 -0.43 16.07
N SER A 141 18.23 -0.34 17.33
CA SER A 141 18.41 -1.49 18.21
C SER A 141 17.80 -1.24 19.59
N TYR A 142 17.61 -2.33 20.34
CA TYR A 142 17.07 -2.33 21.68
C TYR A 142 17.75 -3.38 22.55
N ASN A 143 17.58 -3.27 23.86
CA ASN A 143 17.91 -4.34 24.79
C ASN A 143 16.92 -4.34 25.97
N ASP A 144 16.19 -5.41 26.15
CA ASP A 144 15.23 -5.64 27.23
C ASP A 144 15.79 -6.50 28.38
N GLN A 145 17.06 -6.93 28.29
CA GLN A 145 17.71 -7.81 29.26
C GLN A 145 18.87 -7.13 29.99
N THR A 146 18.95 -7.31 31.30
CA THR A 146 20.13 -6.92 32.08
C THR A 146 21.29 -7.85 31.78
N GLY A 147 22.51 -7.33 31.78
CA GLY A 147 23.72 -8.13 31.54
C GLY A 147 23.95 -8.47 30.06
N SER A 148 23.35 -7.74 29.13
CA SER A 148 23.49 -8.06 27.70
C SER A 148 24.84 -7.64 27.14
N SER A 149 25.41 -8.49 26.29
CA SER A 149 26.65 -8.21 25.58
C SER A 149 26.47 -7.51 24.23
N PHE A 150 25.23 -7.38 23.76
CA PHE A 150 24.90 -6.74 22.49
C PHE A 150 23.48 -6.15 22.52
N CYS A 151 23.17 -5.27 21.56
CA CYS A 151 21.82 -4.80 21.35
C CYS A 151 21.17 -5.57 20.20
N GLN A 152 19.91 -5.96 20.39
CA GLN A 152 19.14 -6.63 19.36
C GLN A 152 18.67 -5.61 18.32
N PRO A 153 18.88 -5.85 17.01
CA PRO A 153 18.32 -4.98 15.98
C PRO A 153 16.79 -5.08 15.99
N CYS A 154 16.11 -3.98 15.70
CA CYS A 154 14.66 -4.01 15.54
C CYS A 154 14.27 -4.96 14.40
N PRO A 155 13.35 -5.91 14.62
CA PRO A 155 12.89 -6.82 13.57
C PRO A 155 12.07 -6.08 12.49
N PRO A 156 11.85 -6.69 11.31
CA PRO A 156 10.96 -6.14 10.29
C PRO A 156 9.57 -5.80 10.86
N GLY A 157 8.98 -4.73 10.34
CA GLY A 157 7.75 -4.12 10.85
C GLY A 157 7.94 -3.24 12.08
N THR A 158 9.16 -3.08 12.59
CA THR A 158 9.46 -2.24 13.75
C THR A 158 10.67 -1.33 13.52
N TYR A 159 10.79 -0.29 14.34
CA TYR A 159 11.87 0.70 14.27
C TYR A 159 12.20 1.30 15.63
N GLN A 160 13.35 1.95 15.74
CA GLN A 160 13.70 2.71 16.95
C GLN A 160 14.56 3.94 16.64
N THR A 161 14.19 5.10 17.15
CA THR A 161 14.94 6.37 16.97
C THR A 161 15.73 6.78 18.20
N LYS A 162 15.37 6.28 19.39
CA LYS A 162 15.96 6.68 20.67
C LYS A 162 17.16 5.81 21.02
N LEU A 163 18.20 6.46 21.55
CA LEU A 163 19.31 5.79 22.23
C LEU A 163 18.82 5.08 23.50
N GLY A 164 19.37 3.90 23.75
CA GLY A 164 19.13 3.16 24.98
C GLY A 164 17.73 2.56 25.11
N SER A 165 17.07 2.29 23.98
CA SER A 165 15.70 1.78 24.02
C SER A 165 15.63 0.34 24.54
N LEU A 166 14.50 0.07 25.20
CA LEU A 166 14.11 -1.22 25.74
C LEU A 166 13.30 -2.04 24.73
N THR A 167 12.68 -1.38 23.75
CA THR A 167 11.77 -1.99 22.79
C THR A 167 11.85 -1.28 21.44
N CYS A 168 11.25 -1.88 20.41
CA CYS A 168 11.04 -1.25 19.11
C CYS A 168 9.58 -0.85 18.93
N SER A 169 9.38 0.31 18.28
CA SER A 169 8.05 0.80 17.90
C SER A 169 7.57 0.10 16.64
N LYS A 170 6.29 -0.28 16.59
CA LYS A 170 5.69 -0.86 15.38
C LYS A 170 5.47 0.22 14.32
N CYS A 171 5.65 -0.14 13.05
CA CYS A 171 5.19 0.68 11.94
C CYS A 171 3.68 0.91 12.02
N SER A 172 3.22 2.14 11.80
CA SER A 172 1.80 2.45 11.77
C SER A 172 1.14 1.86 10.52
N VAL A 173 -0.19 1.81 10.50
CA VAL A 173 -0.96 1.52 9.27
C VAL A 173 -0.52 2.45 8.13
N GLY A 174 -0.58 1.96 6.90
CA GLY A 174 -0.06 2.64 5.73
C GLY A 174 1.47 2.66 5.61
N SER A 175 2.19 2.06 6.56
CA SER A 175 3.65 1.99 6.54
C SER A 175 4.16 0.57 6.83
N TYR A 176 5.40 0.31 6.41
CA TYR A 176 6.06 -0.98 6.56
C TYR A 176 7.56 -0.81 6.80
N GLN A 177 8.22 -1.87 7.26
CA GLN A 177 9.67 -1.94 7.29
C GLN A 177 10.15 -3.36 7.02
N ASP A 178 10.82 -3.57 5.89
CA ASP A 178 11.31 -4.86 5.41
C ASP A 178 12.68 -5.23 6.01
N ASN A 179 13.47 -4.25 6.41
CA ASN A 179 14.83 -4.45 6.92
C ASN A 179 14.88 -4.45 8.45
N THR A 180 15.84 -5.18 9.01
CA THR A 180 16.17 -5.11 10.45
C THR A 180 16.99 -3.85 10.77
N GLY A 181 16.99 -3.46 12.04
CA GLY A 181 17.93 -2.43 12.53
C GLY A 181 17.56 -1.00 12.15
N GLN A 182 16.31 -0.74 11.78
CA GLN A 182 15.93 0.53 11.16
C GLN A 182 15.43 1.57 12.15
N THR A 183 15.61 2.84 11.81
CA THR A 183 15.20 3.99 12.62
C THR A 183 13.87 4.61 12.19
N GLY A 184 13.21 4.06 11.18
CA GLY A 184 11.90 4.51 10.73
C GLY A 184 11.20 3.47 9.86
N CYS A 185 9.98 3.79 9.44
CA CYS A 185 9.18 2.98 8.52
C CYS A 185 9.04 3.68 7.17
N LYS A 186 8.90 2.89 6.11
CA LYS A 186 8.61 3.34 4.75
C LYS A 186 7.10 3.42 4.56
N LEU A 187 6.61 4.44 3.86
CA LEU A 187 5.20 4.47 3.45
C LEU A 187 4.95 3.39 2.40
N CYS A 188 3.74 2.82 2.39
CA CYS A 188 3.33 1.95 1.30
C CYS A 188 3.35 2.73 -0.01
N PRO A 189 3.99 2.20 -1.07
CA PRO A 189 4.01 2.86 -2.37
C PRO A 189 2.61 2.87 -2.99
N VAL A 190 2.44 3.69 -4.03
CA VAL A 190 1.21 3.70 -4.84
C VAL A 190 0.92 2.30 -5.38
N GLY A 191 -0.36 1.98 -5.51
CA GLY A 191 -0.85 0.65 -5.86
C GLY A 191 -0.83 -0.36 -4.70
N MET A 192 -0.35 0.03 -3.52
CA MET A 192 -0.32 -0.84 -2.34
C MET A 192 -0.90 -0.14 -1.10
N TYR A 193 -1.24 -0.94 -0.09
CA TYR A 193 -1.78 -0.46 1.18
C TYR A 193 -1.30 -1.34 2.34
N GLN A 194 -1.49 -0.87 3.59
CA GLN A 194 -1.30 -1.70 4.77
C GLN A 194 -2.31 -1.33 5.85
N ALA A 195 -3.22 -2.24 6.18
CA ALA A 195 -4.29 -2.02 7.15
C ALA A 195 -3.85 -2.27 8.60
N ASN A 196 -2.75 -3.00 8.81
CA ASN A 196 -2.30 -3.44 10.13
C ASN A 196 -0.98 -2.78 10.54
N THR A 197 -0.79 -2.54 11.84
CA THR A 197 0.50 -2.08 12.37
C THR A 197 1.54 -3.20 12.40
N GLY A 198 2.82 -2.84 12.41
CA GLY A 198 3.91 -3.79 12.69
C GLY A 198 4.26 -4.70 11.51
N GLN A 199 4.01 -4.26 10.28
CA GLN A 199 4.11 -5.13 9.10
C GLN A 199 5.43 -4.94 8.35
N GLY A 200 5.97 -6.06 7.87
CA GLY A 200 7.23 -6.10 7.11
C GLY A 200 7.07 -5.74 5.63
N SER A 201 5.84 -5.64 5.13
CA SER A 201 5.52 -5.38 3.73
C SER A 201 4.15 -4.70 3.58
N CYS A 202 3.88 -4.19 2.38
CA CYS A 202 2.56 -3.71 1.99
C CYS A 202 1.83 -4.74 1.12
N ILE A 203 0.50 -4.63 1.09
CA ILE A 203 -0.41 -5.50 0.34
C ILE A 203 -0.73 -4.79 -0.98
N PRO A 204 -0.55 -5.43 -2.15
CA PRO A 204 -0.96 -4.84 -3.43
C PRO A 204 -2.48 -4.72 -3.52
N CYS A 205 -2.97 -3.68 -4.20
CA CYS A 205 -4.38 -3.59 -4.54
C CYS A 205 -4.80 -4.73 -5.47
N ASP A 206 -5.91 -5.39 -5.17
CA ASP A 206 -6.46 -6.44 -6.02
C ASP A 206 -7.04 -5.87 -7.32
N THR A 207 -7.27 -6.74 -8.30
CA THR A 207 -7.94 -6.36 -9.56
C THR A 207 -9.30 -5.70 -9.27
N GLY A 208 -9.66 -4.71 -10.07
CA GLY A 208 -10.83 -3.87 -9.85
C GLY A 208 -10.62 -2.78 -8.79
N THR A 209 -9.47 -2.73 -8.13
CA THR A 209 -9.12 -1.67 -7.18
C THR A 209 -7.78 -1.01 -7.51
N TYR A 210 -7.54 0.15 -6.94
CA TYR A 210 -6.34 0.93 -7.15
C TYR A 210 -5.98 1.77 -5.92
N GLN A 211 -4.75 2.28 -5.87
CA GLN A 211 -4.35 3.28 -4.87
C GLN A 211 -3.36 4.29 -5.44
N HIS A 212 -3.78 5.55 -5.53
CA HIS A 212 -2.98 6.63 -6.12
C HIS A 212 -2.08 7.34 -5.10
N ASN A 213 -2.37 7.20 -3.80
CA ASN A 213 -1.61 7.83 -2.73
C ASN A 213 -0.65 6.84 -2.07
N SER A 214 0.55 7.30 -1.74
CA SER A 214 1.42 6.58 -0.81
C SER A 214 0.85 6.62 0.61
N GLY A 215 1.22 5.65 1.44
CA GLY A 215 0.84 5.66 2.87
C GLY A 215 -0.59 5.23 3.14
N SER A 216 -1.26 4.58 2.20
CA SER A 216 -2.68 4.26 2.34
C SER A 216 -2.96 3.01 3.17
N THR A 217 -4.11 2.98 3.83
CA THR A 217 -4.60 1.87 4.65
C THR A 217 -5.60 0.95 3.93
N ALA A 218 -6.03 1.32 2.73
CA ALA A 218 -6.95 0.54 1.90
C ALA A 218 -6.83 0.91 0.41
N CYS A 219 -7.37 0.08 -0.48
CA CYS A 219 -7.51 0.40 -1.91
C CYS A 219 -8.90 0.98 -2.22
N SER A 220 -8.98 1.80 -3.26
CA SER A 220 -10.23 2.35 -3.79
C SER A 220 -10.74 1.48 -4.95
N GLN A 221 -12.05 1.28 -5.05
CA GLN A 221 -12.64 0.57 -6.18
C GLN A 221 -12.60 1.42 -7.45
N CYS A 222 -12.40 0.78 -8.61
CA CYS A 222 -12.60 1.43 -9.89
C CYS A 222 -14.05 1.85 -10.05
N ARG A 223 -14.27 3.11 -10.45
CA ARG A 223 -15.62 3.63 -10.71
C ARG A 223 -16.22 2.97 -11.95
N VAL A 224 -17.53 3.08 -12.11
CA VAL A 224 -18.22 2.73 -13.36
C VAL A 224 -17.58 3.43 -14.57
N GLY A 225 -17.58 2.78 -15.73
CA GLY A 225 -16.84 3.20 -16.92
C GLY A 225 -15.33 2.92 -16.85
N THR A 226 -14.80 2.42 -15.73
CA THR A 226 -13.38 2.08 -15.57
C THR A 226 -13.23 0.67 -14.99
N TYR A 227 -12.02 0.12 -15.12
CA TYR A 227 -11.68 -1.22 -14.63
C TYR A 227 -10.20 -1.30 -14.28
N GLN A 228 -9.78 -2.38 -13.60
CA GLN A 228 -8.35 -2.67 -13.43
C GLN A 228 -8.09 -4.17 -13.46
N SER A 229 -7.38 -4.65 -14.49
CA SER A 229 -7.14 -6.08 -14.68
C SER A 229 -5.93 -6.61 -13.91
N ASN A 230 -5.04 -5.73 -13.46
CA ASN A 230 -3.77 -6.09 -12.82
C ASN A 230 -3.78 -5.70 -11.33
N THR A 231 -3.08 -6.46 -10.51
CA THR A 231 -2.84 -6.10 -9.11
C THR A 231 -1.80 -4.99 -8.98
N GLY A 232 -1.80 -4.28 -7.85
CA GLY A 232 -0.73 -3.34 -7.50
C GLY A 232 -0.76 -2.02 -8.29
N GLN A 233 -1.92 -1.61 -8.81
CA GLN A 233 -2.00 -0.47 -9.75
C GLN A 233 -2.39 0.84 -9.07
N ALA A 234 -1.80 1.93 -9.56
CA ALA A 234 -2.02 3.27 -9.02
C ALA A 234 -3.27 3.97 -9.56
N SER A 235 -3.90 3.43 -10.61
CA SER A 235 -5.06 3.99 -11.28
C SER A 235 -5.91 2.90 -11.93
N CYS A 236 -7.11 3.26 -12.37
CA CYS A 236 -7.97 2.41 -13.20
C CYS A 236 -7.81 2.75 -14.68
N LEU A 237 -8.04 1.75 -15.52
CA LEU A 237 -8.12 1.85 -16.97
C LEU A 237 -9.54 2.22 -17.40
N SER A 238 -9.66 3.08 -18.40
CA SER A 238 -10.94 3.49 -18.97
C SER A 238 -11.49 2.41 -19.92
N CYS A 239 -12.80 2.16 -19.88
CA CYS A 239 -13.44 1.33 -20.91
C CYS A 239 -13.29 2.01 -22.27
N ALA A 240 -12.72 1.28 -23.23
CA ALA A 240 -12.55 1.75 -24.59
C ALA A 240 -13.89 1.74 -25.36
N PRO A 241 -14.03 2.53 -26.44
CA PRO A 241 -15.18 2.46 -27.33
C PRO A 241 -15.48 1.02 -27.75
N GLY A 242 -16.76 0.68 -27.76
CA GLY A 242 -17.27 -0.67 -27.95
C GLY A 242 -17.46 -1.47 -26.66
N SER A 243 -17.04 -0.94 -25.52
CA SER A 243 -17.23 -1.56 -24.21
C SER A 243 -17.78 -0.58 -23.17
N TYR A 244 -18.29 -1.12 -22.07
CA TYR A 244 -18.85 -0.35 -20.96
C TYR A 244 -18.63 -1.06 -19.63
N GLN A 245 -18.80 -0.34 -18.52
CA GLN A 245 -18.84 -0.93 -17.18
C GLN A 245 -19.83 -0.18 -16.31
N ASP A 246 -20.84 -0.88 -15.81
CA ASP A 246 -21.96 -0.38 -15.00
C ASP A 246 -21.81 -0.70 -13.51
N THR A 247 -20.80 -1.50 -13.13
CA THR A 247 -20.53 -1.90 -11.75
C THR A 247 -19.15 -1.43 -11.30
N VAL A 248 -19.04 -0.96 -10.06
CA VAL A 248 -17.75 -0.57 -9.46
C VAL A 248 -16.90 -1.78 -9.12
N GLY A 249 -15.58 -1.60 -9.03
CA GLY A 249 -14.69 -2.66 -8.54
C GLY A 249 -14.42 -3.79 -9.54
N MET A 250 -14.64 -3.56 -10.83
CA MET A 250 -14.55 -4.61 -11.85
C MET A 250 -13.17 -4.70 -12.50
N SER A 251 -12.77 -5.92 -12.86
CA SER A 251 -11.45 -6.22 -13.46
C SER A 251 -11.43 -6.17 -14.99
N SER A 252 -12.58 -5.95 -15.63
CA SER A 252 -12.72 -5.83 -17.08
C SER A 252 -13.96 -5.03 -17.47
N CYS A 253 -14.00 -4.55 -18.70
CA CYS A 253 -15.20 -3.95 -19.29
C CYS A 253 -16.04 -4.99 -20.02
N LYS A 254 -17.37 -4.83 -19.99
CA LYS A 254 -18.32 -5.63 -20.74
C LYS A 254 -18.36 -5.14 -22.20
N PRO A 255 -18.25 -6.02 -23.20
CA PRO A 255 -18.42 -5.61 -24.59
C PRO A 255 -19.89 -5.28 -24.88
N CYS A 256 -20.12 -4.29 -25.75
CA CYS A 256 -21.45 -4.05 -26.31
C CYS A 256 -21.91 -5.28 -27.09
N GLN A 257 -23.13 -5.73 -26.83
CA GLN A 257 -23.69 -6.89 -27.52
C GLN A 257 -24.14 -6.50 -28.94
N PRO A 258 -24.21 -7.46 -29.88
CA PRO A 258 -24.80 -7.22 -31.20
C PRO A 258 -26.13 -6.47 -31.11
N GLY A 259 -26.35 -5.54 -32.02
CA GLY A 259 -27.47 -4.59 -32.00
C GLY A 259 -27.23 -3.30 -31.20
N SER A 260 -26.08 -3.19 -30.53
CA SER A 260 -25.67 -2.00 -29.79
C SER A 260 -24.21 -1.62 -30.06
N HIS A 261 -23.84 -0.38 -29.75
CA HIS A 261 -22.50 0.15 -29.90
C HIS A 261 -22.18 1.16 -28.79
N GLN A 262 -20.90 1.53 -28.66
CA GLN A 262 -20.50 2.62 -27.80
C GLN A 262 -19.31 3.40 -28.39
N SER A 263 -19.51 4.67 -28.75
CA SER A 263 -18.50 5.47 -29.41
C SER A 263 -17.54 6.21 -28.47
N HIS A 264 -17.90 6.34 -27.18
CA HIS A 264 -17.13 7.12 -26.21
C HIS A 264 -16.42 6.22 -25.20
N TRP A 265 -15.36 6.76 -24.59
CA TRP A 265 -14.66 6.16 -23.48
C TRP A 265 -15.47 6.32 -22.18
N GLU A 266 -15.18 5.46 -21.20
CA GLU A 266 -15.71 5.56 -19.83
C GLU A 266 -17.23 5.48 -19.70
N GLN A 267 -17.85 4.68 -20.56
CA GLN A 267 -19.30 4.60 -20.61
C GLN A 267 -19.83 3.50 -19.70
N THR A 268 -21.04 3.72 -19.19
CA THR A 268 -21.72 2.80 -18.26
C THR A 268 -22.78 1.95 -18.93
N GLN A 269 -23.02 2.15 -20.21
CA GLN A 269 -24.00 1.40 -21.00
C GLN A 269 -23.68 1.50 -22.49
N CYS A 270 -24.30 0.63 -23.29
CA CYS A 270 -24.25 0.68 -24.74
C CYS A 270 -25.50 1.34 -25.32
N THR A 271 -25.33 2.01 -26.45
CA THR A 271 -26.42 2.63 -27.20
C THR A 271 -26.91 1.67 -28.28
N ALA A 272 -28.20 1.38 -28.32
CA ALA A 272 -28.77 0.54 -29.37
C ALA A 272 -28.67 1.23 -30.74
N CYS A 273 -28.41 0.48 -31.82
CA CYS A 273 -28.36 1.04 -33.17
C CYS A 273 -29.67 1.76 -33.53
N THR A 274 -29.60 2.83 -34.31
CA THR A 274 -30.80 3.56 -34.75
C THR A 274 -31.49 2.83 -35.92
N ARG A 275 -32.64 3.34 -36.37
CA ARG A 275 -33.37 2.76 -37.52
C ARG A 275 -32.46 2.75 -38.76
N ASN A 276 -32.44 1.64 -39.50
CA ASN A 276 -31.56 1.36 -40.65
C ASN A 276 -30.05 1.17 -40.33
N TRP A 277 -29.68 1.11 -39.05
CA TRP A 277 -28.34 0.76 -38.59
C TRP A 277 -28.36 -0.56 -37.82
N TYR A 278 -27.35 -1.40 -38.02
CA TYR A 278 -27.21 -2.71 -37.38
C TYR A 278 -25.79 -2.94 -36.88
N GLN A 279 -25.62 -3.89 -35.98
CA GLN A 279 -24.31 -4.37 -35.57
C GLN A 279 -24.36 -5.88 -35.29
N ASP A 280 -23.60 -6.65 -36.03
CA ASP A 280 -23.55 -8.11 -35.97
C ASP A 280 -22.47 -8.64 -35.01
N GLN A 281 -21.45 -7.84 -34.71
CA GLN A 281 -20.33 -8.24 -33.85
C GLN A 281 -20.39 -7.57 -32.46
N PRO A 282 -19.96 -8.26 -31.40
CA PRO A 282 -19.80 -7.64 -30.09
C PRO A 282 -18.62 -6.66 -30.08
N GLY A 283 -18.62 -5.75 -29.10
CA GLY A 283 -17.46 -4.90 -28.83
C GLY A 283 -17.26 -3.73 -29.79
N GLN A 284 -18.32 -3.30 -30.50
CA GLN A 284 -18.19 -2.34 -31.61
C GLN A 284 -18.53 -0.91 -31.22
N SER A 285 -17.78 0.05 -31.76
CA SER A 285 -17.93 1.48 -31.43
C SER A 285 -18.95 2.22 -32.29
N PHE A 286 -19.33 1.65 -33.43
CA PHE A 286 -20.31 2.18 -34.35
C PHE A 286 -21.23 1.08 -34.89
N CYS A 287 -22.38 1.47 -35.41
CA CYS A 287 -23.25 0.58 -36.17
C CYS A 287 -22.95 0.71 -37.67
N LYS A 288 -23.22 -0.35 -38.43
CA LYS A 288 -23.16 -0.38 -39.90
C LYS A 288 -24.53 0.01 -40.47
N GLN A 289 -24.56 0.71 -41.60
CA GLN A 289 -25.81 1.07 -42.26
C GLN A 289 -26.26 -0.03 -43.24
N CYS A 290 -27.57 -0.30 -43.31
CA CYS A 290 -28.12 -1.14 -44.38
C CYS A 290 -28.21 -0.37 -45.70
N SER A 291 -28.01 -1.06 -46.83
CA SER A 291 -27.97 -0.46 -48.16
C SER A 291 -29.12 -0.96 -49.05
N GLY A 292 -29.65 -0.10 -49.92
CA GLY A 292 -30.71 -0.45 -50.86
C GLY A 292 -32.04 -0.77 -50.18
N TYR A 293 -32.78 -1.76 -50.70
CA TYR A 293 -34.06 -2.23 -50.16
C TYR A 293 -33.86 -3.21 -48.99
N GLN A 294 -33.11 -2.81 -47.97
CA GLN A 294 -32.78 -3.66 -46.81
C GLN A 294 -33.26 -3.04 -45.50
N CYS A 295 -33.81 -3.88 -44.60
CA CYS A 295 -34.28 -3.44 -43.29
C CYS A 295 -33.62 -4.18 -42.16
N VAL A 296 -33.42 -3.48 -41.04
CA VAL A 296 -32.80 -4.06 -39.84
C VAL A 296 -33.80 -4.94 -39.10
N ASN A 297 -33.38 -6.13 -38.66
CA ASN A 297 -34.21 -7.00 -37.82
C ASN A 297 -34.51 -6.38 -36.44
N THR A 298 -35.46 -6.95 -35.69
CA THR A 298 -35.84 -6.44 -34.36
C THR A 298 -34.69 -6.42 -33.35
N ALA A 299 -33.74 -7.37 -33.46
CA ALA A 299 -32.54 -7.44 -32.63
C ALA A 299 -31.42 -6.48 -33.06
N LYS A 300 -31.58 -5.79 -34.21
CA LYS A 300 -30.58 -4.88 -34.79
C LYS A 300 -29.24 -5.50 -35.14
N THR A 301 -29.23 -6.80 -35.39
CA THR A 301 -28.01 -7.59 -35.65
C THR A 301 -27.75 -7.84 -37.14
N GLN A 302 -28.72 -7.67 -38.02
CA GLN A 302 -28.56 -7.93 -39.44
C GLN A 302 -29.54 -7.16 -40.33
N CYS A 303 -29.16 -6.96 -41.58
CA CYS A 303 -30.00 -6.44 -42.65
C CYS A 303 -30.73 -7.58 -43.37
N ILE A 304 -32.04 -7.42 -43.55
CA ILE A 304 -32.92 -8.32 -44.28
C ILE A 304 -33.23 -7.68 -45.64
N GLY A 305 -32.88 -8.37 -46.72
CA GLY A 305 -33.23 -7.94 -48.08
C GLY A 305 -34.72 -8.07 -48.35
N LEU A 306 -35.32 -7.03 -48.92
CA LEU A 306 -36.74 -6.91 -49.20
C LEU A 306 -36.98 -6.43 -50.64
N THR A 307 -38.16 -6.69 -51.19
CA THR A 307 -38.58 -6.07 -52.45
C THR A 307 -38.96 -4.59 -52.24
N ALA A 308 -39.00 -3.79 -53.31
CA ALA A 308 -39.33 -2.36 -53.22
C ALA A 308 -40.68 -2.08 -52.52
N ILE A 309 -41.67 -2.95 -52.72
CA ILE A 309 -43.00 -2.86 -52.09
C ILE A 309 -42.90 -3.15 -50.59
N GLN A 310 -41.97 -3.99 -50.15
CA GLN A 310 -41.82 -4.43 -48.76
C GLN A 310 -40.98 -3.43 -47.94
N TYR A 311 -40.03 -2.74 -48.59
CA TYR A 311 -39.18 -1.72 -47.97
C TYR A 311 -39.96 -0.49 -47.46
N SER A 312 -41.04 -0.10 -48.16
CA SER A 312 -41.90 1.02 -47.73
C SER A 312 -42.62 0.78 -46.39
N TRP A 313 -42.72 -0.49 -45.94
CA TRP A 313 -43.33 -0.84 -44.65
C TRP A 313 -42.34 -0.77 -43.48
N CYS A 314 -41.04 -0.86 -43.73
CA CYS A 314 -39.99 -0.74 -42.70
C CYS A 314 -39.84 0.66 -42.14
N THR A 315 -40.14 1.67 -42.94
CA THR A 315 -40.13 3.08 -42.54
C THR A 315 -41.41 3.47 -41.80
N SER A 316 -42.42 2.59 -41.76
CA SER A 316 -43.71 2.79 -41.09
C SER A 316 -43.75 2.16 -39.68
N LYS A 317 -44.64 2.63 -38.80
CA LYS A 317 -44.91 2.00 -37.48
C LYS A 317 -45.49 0.57 -37.59
N GLN A 318 -45.75 0.05 -38.80
CA GLN A 318 -46.41 -1.24 -39.06
C GLN A 318 -45.43 -2.41 -39.30
N PHE A 319 -44.11 -2.17 -39.29
CA PHE A 319 -43.09 -3.18 -39.62
C PHE A 319 -43.10 -4.43 -38.71
N VAL A 320 -43.42 -4.28 -37.42
CA VAL A 320 -43.49 -5.41 -36.48
C VAL A 320 -44.61 -6.39 -36.86
N GLY A 321 -45.74 -5.88 -37.35
CA GLY A 321 -46.84 -6.72 -37.85
C GLY A 321 -46.49 -7.45 -39.14
N TYR A 322 -45.72 -6.81 -40.03
CA TYR A 322 -45.30 -7.39 -41.31
C TYR A 322 -44.28 -8.55 -41.16
N MET A 323 -43.28 -8.41 -40.28
CA MET A 323 -42.32 -9.48 -39.99
C MET A 323 -43.02 -10.72 -39.40
N ARG A 324 -44.01 -10.50 -38.53
CA ARG A 324 -44.85 -11.57 -37.96
C ARG A 324 -45.77 -12.22 -38.99
N PHE A 325 -46.34 -11.44 -39.91
CA PHE A 325 -47.10 -11.96 -41.05
C PHE A 325 -46.26 -12.89 -41.94
N HIS A 326 -45.00 -12.51 -42.24
CA HIS A 326 -44.10 -13.37 -43.02
C HIS A 326 -43.67 -14.63 -42.27
N GLN A 327 -43.42 -14.55 -40.97
CA GLN A 327 -43.14 -15.74 -40.15
C GLN A 327 -44.35 -16.70 -40.15
N CYS A 328 -45.57 -16.19 -39.99
CA CYS A 328 -46.78 -17.01 -40.07
C CYS A 328 -47.01 -17.57 -41.48
N LYS A 329 -46.70 -16.81 -42.54
CA LYS A 329 -46.77 -17.30 -43.92
C LYS A 329 -45.75 -18.41 -44.18
N GLN A 330 -44.51 -18.28 -43.70
CA GLN A 330 -43.48 -19.32 -43.84
C GLN A 330 -43.83 -20.58 -43.05
N HIS A 331 -44.36 -20.43 -41.82
CA HIS A 331 -44.85 -21.57 -41.05
C HIS A 331 -46.02 -22.29 -41.75
N CYS A 332 -46.97 -21.52 -42.29
CA CYS A 332 -48.07 -22.01 -43.11
C CYS A 332 -47.59 -22.78 -44.36
N LEU A 333 -46.56 -22.28 -45.06
CA LEU A 333 -45.95 -22.98 -46.21
C LEU A 333 -45.28 -24.29 -45.79
N ASN A 334 -44.63 -24.34 -44.63
CA ASN A 334 -44.03 -25.57 -44.09
C ASN A 334 -45.08 -26.63 -43.67
N LEU A 335 -46.30 -26.21 -43.34
CA LEU A 335 -47.42 -27.10 -43.04
C LEU A 335 -48.09 -27.69 -44.30
N GLY A 336 -47.70 -27.24 -45.49
CA GLY A 336 -48.14 -27.78 -46.78
C GLY A 336 -49.65 -27.68 -47.00
N SER A 337 -50.27 -28.76 -47.45
CA SER A 337 -51.73 -28.86 -47.67
C SER A 337 -52.57 -28.67 -46.41
N SER A 338 -51.94 -28.62 -45.23
CA SER A 338 -52.60 -28.36 -43.97
C SER A 338 -52.82 -26.87 -43.74
N CYS A 339 -52.30 -25.96 -44.57
CA CYS A 339 -52.54 -24.52 -44.41
C CYS A 339 -53.40 -23.93 -45.54
N HIS A 340 -54.58 -23.40 -45.18
CA HIS A 340 -55.58 -22.92 -46.14
C HIS A 340 -55.66 -21.38 -46.24
N GLY A 341 -54.88 -20.64 -45.45
CA GLY A 341 -54.78 -19.18 -45.49
C GLY A 341 -54.23 -18.57 -44.20
N VAL A 342 -53.75 -17.32 -44.26
CA VAL A 342 -53.28 -16.54 -43.09
C VAL A 342 -54.12 -15.27 -42.98
N ILE A 343 -54.87 -15.11 -41.89
CA ILE A 343 -55.68 -13.91 -41.61
C ILE A 343 -54.96 -13.07 -40.55
N TYR A 344 -54.80 -11.77 -40.82
CA TYR A 344 -54.19 -10.82 -39.89
C TYR A 344 -55.18 -9.67 -39.57
N PRO A 345 -55.94 -9.74 -38.46
CA PRO A 345 -56.88 -8.69 -38.10
C PRO A 345 -56.14 -7.40 -37.70
N ARG A 346 -56.59 -6.24 -38.22
CA ARG A 346 -55.92 -4.95 -38.02
C ARG A 346 -55.81 -4.48 -36.56
N ASN A 347 -56.57 -5.08 -35.62
CA ASN A 347 -56.81 -4.50 -34.30
C ASN A 347 -56.49 -5.39 -33.08
N TYR A 348 -56.00 -6.63 -33.24
CA TYR A 348 -55.69 -7.48 -32.08
C TYR A 348 -54.28 -8.07 -32.16
N GLU A 349 -53.53 -7.84 -31.09
CA GLU A 349 -52.14 -8.25 -30.92
C GLU A 349 -52.00 -9.77 -30.90
N ASN A 350 -51.02 -10.28 -31.65
CA ASN A 350 -50.23 -11.50 -31.35
C ASN A 350 -50.74 -12.90 -31.77
N TRP A 351 -51.81 -13.06 -32.55
CA TRP A 351 -52.30 -14.41 -32.94
C TRP A 351 -52.41 -14.58 -34.47
N CYS A 352 -52.01 -15.76 -34.96
CA CYS A 352 -52.21 -16.19 -36.35
C CYS A 352 -53.24 -17.30 -36.35
N TYR A 353 -54.36 -17.10 -37.05
CA TYR A 353 -55.49 -18.03 -37.06
C TYR A 353 -55.48 -18.92 -38.31
N TRP A 354 -55.83 -20.19 -38.14
CA TRP A 354 -55.97 -21.17 -39.23
C TRP A 354 -57.44 -21.58 -39.42
N CYS A 355 -57.98 -21.40 -40.63
CA CYS A 355 -59.38 -21.76 -40.92
C CYS A 355 -59.44 -22.89 -41.97
N PRO A 356 -60.15 -24.01 -41.72
CA PRO A 356 -60.18 -25.15 -42.62
C PRO A 356 -60.92 -24.93 -43.96
N SER A 357 -61.69 -23.84 -44.12
CA SER A 357 -62.24 -23.46 -45.42
C SER A 357 -62.30 -21.93 -45.60
N ALA A 358 -61.67 -21.42 -46.67
CA ALA A 358 -61.58 -19.99 -46.95
C ALA A 358 -62.94 -19.33 -47.29
N GLN A 359 -63.94 -20.13 -47.71
CA GLN A 359 -65.25 -19.64 -48.12
C GLN A 359 -66.20 -19.35 -46.94
N GLN A 360 -66.00 -19.95 -45.77
CA GLN A 360 -66.94 -19.78 -44.64
C GLN A 360 -66.62 -18.58 -43.73
N ALA A 361 -65.42 -18.00 -43.83
CA ALA A 361 -65.01 -16.90 -42.96
C ALA A 361 -65.51 -15.51 -43.44
N TYR A 362 -66.01 -15.40 -44.68
CA TYR A 362 -66.55 -14.15 -45.22
C TYR A 362 -68.08 -14.12 -45.05
N SER A 363 -68.56 -13.55 -43.93
CA SER A 363 -69.98 -13.25 -43.81
C SER A 363 -70.30 -12.05 -44.72
N GLY A 364 -71.13 -12.27 -45.73
CA GLY A 364 -71.34 -11.36 -46.86
C GLY A 364 -72.04 -10.03 -46.56
N ASN A 365 -71.92 -9.44 -45.36
CA ASN A 365 -72.44 -8.09 -45.13
C ASN A 365 -71.87 -7.29 -43.93
N SER A 366 -70.71 -7.65 -43.39
CA SER A 366 -70.02 -6.78 -42.44
C SER A 366 -68.51 -6.97 -42.54
N ASN A 367 -67.73 -5.91 -42.34
CA ASN A 367 -66.26 -5.91 -42.37
C ASN A 367 -65.62 -6.71 -41.20
N TYR A 368 -66.30 -7.72 -40.66
CA TYR A 368 -65.86 -8.56 -39.55
C TYR A 368 -65.82 -10.04 -39.98
N TRP A 369 -64.67 -10.66 -39.75
CA TRP A 369 -64.44 -12.10 -39.92
C TRP A 369 -64.90 -12.81 -38.64
N ASP A 370 -65.70 -13.88 -38.78
CA ASP A 370 -66.04 -14.73 -37.63
C ASP A 370 -64.86 -15.68 -37.34
N LEU A 371 -64.11 -15.40 -36.28
CA LEU A 371 -62.91 -16.12 -35.89
C LEU A 371 -63.20 -17.35 -35.01
N THR A 372 -64.46 -17.62 -34.66
CA THR A 372 -64.84 -18.76 -33.80
C THR A 372 -64.64 -20.13 -34.47
N MET A 373 -64.46 -20.15 -35.79
CA MET A 373 -64.26 -21.37 -36.59
C MET A 373 -62.80 -21.58 -37.03
N CYS A 374 -61.87 -20.78 -36.49
CA CYS A 374 -60.45 -20.84 -36.80
C CYS A 374 -59.63 -21.21 -35.55
N VAL A 375 -58.58 -22.00 -35.73
CA VAL A 375 -57.66 -22.44 -34.66
C VAL A 375 -56.58 -21.39 -34.41
#